data_AF-A0A938FBC3-F1
#
_entry.id   AF-A0A938FBC3-F1
#
_cell.length_a   1.000
_cell.length_b   1.000
_cell.length_c   1.000
_cell.angle_alpha   90.00
_cell.angle_beta   90.00
_cell.angle_gamma   90.00
#
_symmetry.space_group_name_H-M   'P 1'
#
loop_
_entity.id
_entity.type
_entity.pdbx_description
1 polymer ?
#
loop_
_entity_poly.entity_id
_entity_poly.type
_entity_poly.pdbx_seq_one_letter_code
_entity_poly.pdbx_strand_id
1 'polypeptide(L)' 'LRCESRDDVDTTIKKAMEINDAPVVIDFSVHRDAMVWPMVAAGTSNDDIMIAREMAPDWGSQEL' A
#
# COMPACT_ATOMS: atom_id res chain seq x y z
N LEU A 1 17.32 -3.21 -1.44
CA LEU A 1 16.91 -2.65 -2.75
C LEU A 1 15.91 -1.53 -2.50
N ARG A 2 15.93 -0.42 -3.25
CA ARG A 2 15.01 0.70 -3.05
C ARG A 2 14.26 0.98 -4.34
N CYS A 3 12.94 1.11 -4.26
CA CYS A 3 12.03 1.37 -5.36
C CYS A 3 11.31 2.70 -5.11
N GLU A 4 11.61 3.70 -5.92
CA GLU A 4 11.11 5.08 -5.73
C GLU A 4 10.03 5.48 -6.73
N SER A 5 9.90 4.74 -7.83
CA SER A 5 8.88 4.98 -8.85
C SER A 5 8.06 3.72 -9.13
N ARG A 6 6.86 3.90 -9.69
CA ARG A 6 5.98 2.80 -10.08
C ARG A 6 6.58 1.92 -11.18
N ASP A 7 7.32 2.51 -12.10
CA ASP A 7 7.88 1.79 -13.26
C ASP A 7 9.05 0.88 -12.84
N ASP A 8 9.68 1.17 -11.70
CA ASP A 8 10.81 0.39 -11.16
C ASP A 8 10.38 -0.85 -10.38
N VAL A 9 9.09 -1.03 -10.09
CA VAL A 9 8.57 -2.10 -9.24
C VAL A 9 8.95 -3.48 -9.78
N ASP A 10 8.62 -3.75 -11.03
CA ASP A 10 8.86 -5.06 -11.65
C ASP A 10 10.35 -5.39 -11.70
N THR A 11 11.18 -4.41 -12.05
CA THR A 11 12.63 -4.58 -12.15
C THR A 11 13.25 -4.82 -10.77
N THR A 12 12.78 -4.10 -9.75
CA THR A 12 13.28 -4.25 -8.38
C THR A 12 12.94 -5.62 -7.80
N ILE A 13 11.72 -6.11 -8.03
CA ILE A 13 11.29 -7.44 -7.60
C ILE A 13 12.11 -8.52 -8.32
N LYS A 14 12.28 -8.42 -9.64
CA LYS A 14 13.08 -9.40 -10.41
C LYS A 14 14.51 -9.48 -9.87
N LYS A 15 15.15 -8.33 -9.65
CA LYS A 15 16.50 -8.27 -9.07
C LYS A 15 16.57 -8.88 -7.66
N ALA A 16 15.53 -8.72 -6.85
CA ALA A 16 15.45 -9.36 -5.55
C ALA A 16 15.36 -10.89 -5.65
N MET A 17 14.54 -11.39 -6.58
CA MET A 17 14.31 -12.82 -6.81
C MET A 17 15.53 -13.54 -7.41
N GLU A 18 16.45 -12.82 -8.07
CA GLU A 18 17.71 -13.37 -8.58
C GLU A 18 18.72 -13.71 -7.46
N ILE A 19 18.59 -13.07 -6.29
CA ILE A 19 19.46 -13.31 -5.13
C ILE A 19 18.94 -14.53 -4.37
N ASN A 20 19.68 -15.64 -4.44
CA ASN A 20 19.27 -16.94 -3.90
C ASN A 20 20.15 -17.44 -2.73
N ASP A 21 21.13 -16.64 -2.31
CA ASP A 21 22.18 -17.02 -1.37
C ASP A 21 22.20 -16.13 -0.11
N ALA A 22 21.31 -15.15 -0.02
CA ALA A 22 21.20 -14.25 1.12
C ALA A 22 19.76 -13.71 1.30
N PRO A 23 19.38 -13.30 2.52
CA PRO A 23 18.14 -12.57 2.75
C PRO A 23 18.11 -11.24 2.01
N VAL A 24 16.94 -10.87 1.47
CA VAL A 24 16.76 -9.62 0.71
C VAL A 24 15.76 -8.71 1.41
N VAL A 25 16.11 -7.43 1.54
CA VAL A 25 15.22 -6.36 2.00
C VAL A 25 14.93 -5.42 0.83
N ILE A 26 13.65 -5.15 0.60
CA ILE A 26 13.18 -4.18 -0.38
C ILE A 26 12.43 -3.07 0.34
N ASP A 27 12.78 -1.83 0.04
CA ASP A 27 12.09 -0.62 0.48
C ASP A 27 11.28 -0.03 -0.68
N PHE A 28 9.97 0.07 -0.52
CA PHE A 28 9.04 0.66 -1.47
C PHE A 28 8.50 1.97 -0.92
N SER A 29 8.74 3.08 -1.62
CA SER A 29 8.10 4.35 -1.29
C SER A 29 6.67 4.38 -1.83
N VAL A 30 5.68 4.54 -0.94
CA VAL A 30 4.26 4.59 -1.27
C VAL A 30 3.60 5.82 -0.67
N HIS A 31 2.43 6.19 -1.19
CA HIS A 31 1.64 7.28 -0.63
C HIS A 31 1.16 6.94 0.78
N ARG A 32 1.44 7.84 1.74
CA ARG A 32 1.02 7.71 3.14
C ARG A 32 -0.49 7.53 3.29
N ASP A 33 -1.26 8.22 2.45
CA ASP A 33 -2.73 8.29 2.53
C ASP A 33 -3.44 7.26 1.63
N ALA A 34 -2.71 6.25 1.15
CA ALA A 34 -3.30 5.14 0.41
C ALA A 34 -4.10 4.23 1.36
N MET A 35 -5.36 3.98 1.02
CA MET A 35 -6.28 3.15 1.81
C MET A 35 -6.64 1.86 1.07
N VAL A 36 -7.04 0.84 1.83
CA VAL A 36 -7.49 -0.46 1.30
C VAL A 36 -9.00 -0.41 1.07
N TRP A 37 -9.41 -0.65 -0.17
CA TRP A 37 -10.82 -0.69 -0.59
C TRP A 37 -11.08 -1.92 -1.47
N PRO A 38 -12.32 -2.44 -1.52
CA PRO A 38 -13.47 -2.03 -0.70
C PRO A 38 -13.31 -2.41 0.77
N MET A 39 -14.04 -1.72 1.66
CA MET A 39 -14.01 -1.97 3.11
C MET A 39 -15.45 -2.17 3.62
N VAL A 40 -15.62 -3.08 4.58
CA VAL A 40 -16.81 -3.18 5.43
C VAL A 40 -16.43 -2.73 6.83
N ALA A 41 -17.21 -1.83 7.43
CA ALA A 41 -16.92 -1.34 8.78
C ALA A 41 -17.01 -2.47 9.81
N ALA A 42 -16.20 -2.37 10.88
CA ALA A 42 -16.19 -3.41 11.91
C ALA A 42 -17.57 -3.48 12.59
N GLY A 43 -18.16 -4.68 12.61
CA GLY A 43 -19.45 -4.93 13.26
C GLY A 43 -20.69 -4.64 12.41
N THR A 44 -20.55 -4.36 11.11
CA THR A 44 -21.68 -4.18 10.17
C THR A 44 -21.89 -5.40 9.27
N SER A 45 -22.98 -5.42 8.48
CA SER A 45 -23.20 -6.48 7.49
C SER A 45 -22.21 -6.34 6.33
N ASN A 46 -21.89 -7.45 5.67
CA ASN A 46 -21.15 -7.43 4.41
C ASN A 46 -21.91 -6.72 3.28
N ASP A 47 -23.23 -6.56 3.42
CA ASP A 47 -24.07 -5.81 2.48
C ASP A 47 -23.78 -4.30 2.52
N ASP A 48 -23.18 -3.80 3.61
CA ASP A 48 -22.81 -2.38 3.80
C ASP A 48 -21.43 -2.05 3.21
N ILE A 49 -21.04 -2.75 2.15
CA ILE A 49 -19.72 -2.60 1.51
C ILE A 49 -19.51 -1.19 0.97
N MET A 50 -18.40 -0.58 1.37
CA MET A 50 -18.01 0.76 0.92
C MET A 50 -17.07 0.64 -0.27
N ILE A 51 -17.45 1.25 -1.40
CA ILE A 51 -16.75 1.13 -2.69
C ILE A 51 -15.98 2.41 -3.06
N ALA A 52 -16.41 3.58 -2.58
CA ALA A 52 -15.90 4.87 -3.03
C ALA A 52 -15.14 5.64 -1.95
N ARG A 53 -14.05 6.28 -2.40
CA ARG A 53 -13.08 7.08 -1.62
C ARG A 53 -13.66 8.37 -1.03
N GLU A 54 -14.85 8.80 -1.47
CA GLU A 54 -15.52 10.04 -1.02
C GLU A 54 -16.01 9.98 0.43
N MET A 55 -16.04 8.80 1.05
CA MET A 55 -16.38 8.61 2.47
C MET A 55 -15.15 8.45 3.37
N ALA A 56 -13.95 8.63 2.83
CA ALA A 56 -12.74 8.53 3.62
C ALA A 56 -12.72 9.60 4.74
N PRO A 57 -12.46 9.22 6.00
CA PRO A 57 -12.30 10.20 7.06
C PRO A 57 -11.13 11.14 6.75
N ASP A 58 -11.33 12.45 6.97
CA ASP A 58 -10.23 13.41 7.00
C ASP A 58 -9.48 13.25 8.32
N TRP A 59 -8.26 12.73 8.23
CA TRP A 59 -7.44 12.47 9.41
C TRP A 59 -6.66 13.68 9.90
N GLY A 60 -6.83 14.87 9.29
CA GLY A 60 -6.19 16.10 9.74
C GLY A 60 -4.67 15.95 9.80
N SER A 61 -3.96 16.37 8.75
CA SER A 61 -2.51 16.52 8.77
C SER A 61 -2.10 17.67 9.72
N GLN A 62 -2.35 17.54 11.02
CA GLN A 62 -1.76 18.39 12.05
C GLN A 62 -0.47 17.74 12.56
N GLU A 63 0.62 18.32 12.06
CA GLU A 63 1.97 18.40 12.63
C GLU A 63 2.73 17.11 13.00
N LEU A 64 3.80 16.89 12.19
CA LEU A 64 5.11 16.28 12.51
C LEU A 64 5.13 14.82 12.96
#